data_AF-A0A1G3H6D3-F1
#
_entry.id   AF-A0A1G3H6D3-F1
#
_cell.length_a   1.000
_cell.length_b   1.000
_cell.length_c   1.000
_cell.angle_alpha   90.00
_cell.angle_beta   90.00
_cell.angle_gamma   90.00
#
_symmetry.space_group_name_H-M   'P 1'
#
loop_
_entity.id
_entity.type
_entity.pdbx_description
1 polymer ?
#
loop_
_entity_poly.entity_id
_entity_poly.type
_entity_poly.pdbx_seq_one_letter_code
_entity_poly.pdbx_strand_id
1 'polypeptide(L)'
;MSGALLVLGGLAVTMYSWIRYRLLLEIAERLGEQATCPGCKAYAKFRIESSGPAPLPDGGDPVLENHGGGVWMRAQCRKCGDQWMLK
;
A
#
# COMPACT_ATOMS: atom_id res chain seq x y z
N MET A 1 31.58 21.01 -18.14
CA MET A 1 30.74 21.00 -16.93
C MET A 1 29.37 20.34 -17.14
N SER A 2 28.83 20.31 -18.37
CA SER A 2 27.50 19.74 -18.66
C SER A 2 27.38 18.22 -18.46
N GLY A 3 28.43 17.43 -18.74
CA GLY A 3 28.39 15.97 -18.57
C GLY A 3 28.24 15.52 -17.11
N ALA A 4 28.91 16.22 -16.17
CA ALA A 4 28.80 15.92 -14.75
C ALA A 4 27.38 16.16 -14.21
N LEU A 5 26.70 17.21 -14.68
CA LEU A 5 25.32 17.50 -14.32
C LEU A 5 24.35 16.41 -14.79
N LEU A 6 24.55 15.87 -16.00
CA LEU A 6 23.74 14.77 -16.52
C LEU A 6 23.92 13.49 -15.70
N VAL A 7 25.16 13.16 -15.33
CA VAL A 7 25.45 11.98 -14.50
C VAL A 7 24.85 12.11 -13.11
N LEU A 8 25.02 13.27 -12.45
CA LEU A 8 24.44 13.52 -11.13
C LEU A 8 22.91 13.50 -11.18
N GLY A 9 22.30 14.08 -12.23
CA GLY A 9 20.87 14.03 -12.44
C GLY A 9 20.34 12.61 -12.63
N GLY A 10 21.02 11.80 -13.45
CA GLY A 10 20.66 10.39 -13.66
C GLY A 10 20.75 9.56 -12.38
N LEU A 11 21.80 9.76 -11.58
CA LEU A 11 21.96 9.11 -10.27
C LEU A 11 20.85 9.50 -9.31
N ALA A 12 20.50 10.79 -9.24
CA ALA A 12 19.44 11.27 -8.36
C ALA A 12 18.07 10.64 -8.72
N VAL A 13 17.72 10.59 -10.01
CA VAL A 13 16.47 9.98 -10.48
C VAL A 13 16.44 8.48 -10.21
N THR A 14 17.56 7.79 -10.42
CA THR A 14 17.66 6.34 -10.18
C THR A 14 17.49 6.02 -8.69
N MET A 15 18.17 6.77 -7.83
CA MET A 15 18.06 6.63 -6.37
C MET A 15 16.63 6.90 -5.88
N TYR A 16 16.02 7.98 -6.34
CA TYR A 16 14.64 8.30 -5.98
C TYR A 16 13.66 7.20 -6.42
N SER A 17 13.82 6.71 -7.66
CA SER A 17 12.99 5.64 -8.22
C SER A 17 13.14 4.34 -7.43
N TRP A 18 14.36 4.02 -6.99
CA TRP A 18 14.64 2.85 -6.15
C TRP A 18 13.96 2.93 -4.79
N ILE A 19 14.08 4.08 -4.10
CA ILE A 19 13.44 4.30 -2.80
C ILE A 19 11.92 4.13 -2.93
N ARG A 20 11.32 4.78 -3.93
CA ARG A 20 9.89 4.71 -4.20
C ARG A 20 9.45 3.28 -4.54
N TYR A 21 10.24 2.55 -5.32
CA TYR A 21 9.96 1.14 -5.64
C TYR A 21 9.91 0.27 -4.39
N ARG A 22 10.90 0.39 -3.49
CA ARG A 22 10.91 -0.39 -2.23
C ARG A 22 9.72 -0.07 -1.34
N LEU A 23 9.35 1.21 -1.22
CA LEU A 23 8.17 1.61 -0.46
C LEU A 23 6.89 0.96 -0.99
N LEU A 24 6.69 0.96 -2.31
CA LEU A 24 5.52 0.30 -2.91
C LEU A 24 5.53 -1.21 -2.72
N LEU A 25 6.70 -1.84 -2.75
CA LEU A 25 6.83 -3.27 -2.53
C LEU A 25 6.44 -3.65 -1.10
N GLU A 26 6.89 -2.87 -0.11
CA GLU A 26 6.55 -3.06 1.30
C GLU A 26 5.04 -2.90 1.55
N ILE A 27 4.42 -1.88 0.94
CA ILE A 27 2.95 -1.69 1.00
C ILE A 27 2.22 -2.90 0.39
N ALA A 28 2.67 -3.37 -0.78
CA ALA A 28 2.05 -4.52 -1.43
C ALA A 28 2.15 -5.80 -0.59
N GLU A 29 3.28 -6.02 0.08
CA GLU A 29 3.48 -7.17 0.98
C GLU A 29 2.50 -7.11 2.16
N ARG A 30 2.40 -5.96 2.84
CA ARG A 30 1.45 -5.76 3.96
C ARG A 30 -0.01 -5.97 3.56
N LEU A 31 -0.41 -5.46 2.40
CA LEU A 31 -1.76 -5.68 1.86
C LEU A 31 -1.98 -7.16 1.50
N GLY A 32 -0.95 -7.82 0.98
CA GLY A 32 -0.94 -9.24 0.67
C GLY A 32 -1.14 -10.12 1.92
N GLU A 33 -0.49 -9.79 3.03
CA GLU A 33 -0.66 -10.49 4.32
C GLU A 33 -2.12 -10.42 4.82
N GLN A 34 -2.81 -9.31 4.57
CA GLN A 34 -4.20 -9.07 4.99
C GLN A 34 -5.25 -9.48 3.95
N ALA A 35 -4.84 -10.01 2.78
CA ALA A 35 -5.72 -10.39 1.68
C ALA A 35 -6.53 -11.69 1.94
N THR A 36 -6.52 -12.21 3.17
CA THR A 36 -7.27 -13.41 3.58
C THR A 36 -8.57 -13.02 4.27
N CYS A 37 -9.70 -13.55 3.78
CA CYS A 37 -10.99 -13.35 4.43
C CYS A 37 -11.00 -13.93 5.86
N PRO A 38 -11.36 -13.16 6.90
CA PRO A 38 -11.33 -13.62 8.28
C PRO A 38 -12.35 -14.74 8.57
N GLY A 39 -13.53 -14.74 7.94
CA GLY A 39 -14.56 -15.77 8.16
C GLY A 39 -14.29 -17.08 7.42
N CYS A 40 -14.10 -17.05 6.10
CA CYS A 40 -14.00 -18.28 5.28
C CYS A 40 -12.59 -18.67 4.84
N LYS A 41 -11.56 -17.90 5.25
CA LYS A 41 -10.14 -18.11 4.94
C LYS A 41 -9.78 -18.14 3.45
N ALA A 42 -10.66 -17.66 2.58
CA ALA A 42 -10.36 -17.51 1.18
C ALA A 42 -9.35 -16.36 0.96
N TYR A 43 -8.22 -16.67 0.32
CA TYR A 43 -7.20 -15.69 -0.07
C TYR A 43 -7.57 -14.99 -1.38
N ALA A 44 -7.39 -13.67 -1.44
CA ALA A 44 -7.57 -12.82 -2.63
C ALA A 44 -8.95 -12.94 -3.33
N LYS A 45 -9.97 -13.46 -2.64
CA LYS A 45 -11.35 -13.58 -3.17
C LYS A 45 -12.25 -12.49 -2.59
N PHE A 46 -11.96 -11.24 -2.91
CA PHE A 46 -12.74 -10.09 -2.46
C PHE A 46 -12.95 -9.05 -3.55
N ARG A 47 -13.85 -8.10 -3.29
CA ARG A 47 -14.02 -6.85 -4.03
C ARG A 47 -13.74 -5.69 -3.08
N ILE A 48 -13.23 -4.58 -3.60
CA ILE A 48 -13.04 -3.35 -2.81
C ILE A 48 -14.33 -2.54 -2.90
N GLU A 49 -14.96 -2.27 -1.76
CA GLU A 49 -16.19 -1.47 -1.67
C GLU A 49 -15.88 0.01 -1.54
N SER A 50 -14.81 0.36 -0.82
CA SER A 50 -14.37 1.75 -0.64
C SER A 50 -12.89 1.83 -0.33
N SER A 51 -12.28 2.97 -0.64
CA SER A 51 -10.89 3.28 -0.33
C SER A 51 -10.74 4.76 -0.04
N GLY A 52 -9.79 5.14 0.81
CA GLY A 52 -9.55 6.54 1.12
C GLY A 52 -8.14 6.80 1.62
N PRO A 53 -7.71 8.08 1.62
CA PRO A 53 -6.47 8.48 2.25
C PRO A 53 -6.56 8.30 3.78
N ALA A 54 -5.39 8.16 4.42
CA ALA A 54 -5.26 8.29 5.86
C ALA A 54 -5.58 9.73 6.32
N PRO A 55 -6.11 9.93 7.55
CA PRO A 55 -6.31 8.91 8.59
C PRO A 55 -7.57 8.04 8.37
N LEU A 56 -7.56 6.82 8.93
CA LEU A 56 -8.72 5.94 8.98
C LEU A 56 -9.91 6.64 9.67
N PRO A 57 -11.16 6.37 9.28
CA PRO A 57 -12.34 6.87 9.99
C PRO A 57 -12.39 6.43 11.48
N ASP A 58 -11.71 5.35 11.85
CA ASP A 58 -11.69 4.78 13.21
C ASP A 58 -10.30 4.84 13.89
N GLY A 59 -9.34 5.60 13.32
CA GLY A 59 -7.96 5.70 13.83
C GLY A 59 -6.99 4.67 13.23
N GLY A 60 -5.80 5.14 12.82
CA GLY A 60 -4.77 4.37 12.12
C GLY A 60 -3.50 4.14 12.95
N ASP A 61 -2.56 3.37 12.40
CA ASP A 61 -1.22 3.19 12.97
C ASP A 61 -0.33 4.42 12.59
N PRO A 62 0.22 5.16 13.58
CA PRO A 62 0.99 6.38 13.33
C PRO A 62 2.32 6.16 12.59
N VAL A 63 2.82 4.92 12.52
CA VAL A 63 4.02 4.58 11.74
C VAL A 63 3.69 4.60 10.25
N LEU A 64 2.51 4.14 9.85
CA LEU A 64 2.06 4.15 8.45
C LEU A 64 1.74 5.56 7.94
N GLU A 65 1.29 6.45 8.81
CA GLU A 65 0.99 7.84 8.48
C GLU A 65 2.26 8.64 8.09
N ASN A 66 3.40 8.32 8.71
CA ASN A 66 4.67 9.04 8.50
C ASN A 66 5.44 8.62 7.24
N HIS A 67 5.16 7.45 6.66
CA HIS A 67 5.91 6.91 5.52
C HIS A 67 5.27 7.15 4.14
N GLY A 68 4.19 7.94 4.07
CA GLY A 68 3.65 8.46 2.82
C GLY A 68 2.44 7.71 2.25
N GLY A 69 1.31 7.79 2.97
CA GLY A 69 -0.02 7.60 2.37
C GLY A 69 -0.65 6.23 2.62
N GLY A 70 -1.08 5.98 3.86
CA GLY A 70 -1.90 4.82 4.18
C GLY A 70 -3.25 4.89 3.47
N VAL A 71 -3.37 4.25 2.30
CA VAL A 71 -4.67 4.00 1.70
C VAL A 71 -5.31 2.85 2.45
N TRP A 72 -6.40 3.13 3.15
CA TRP A 72 -7.24 2.07 3.67
C TRP A 72 -8.18 1.58 2.56
N MET A 73 -8.51 0.30 2.57
CA MET A 73 -9.51 -0.28 1.67
C MET A 73 -10.47 -1.18 2.45
N ARG A 74 -11.77 -1.00 2.23
CA ARG A 74 -12.80 -1.91 2.72
C ARG A 74 -13.00 -3.03 1.70
N ALA A 75 -12.63 -4.24 2.09
CA ALA A 75 -12.81 -5.44 1.28
C ALA A 75 -14.10 -6.17 1.67
N GLN A 76 -14.79 -6.73 0.68
CA GLN A 76 -15.88 -7.69 0.88
C GLN A 76 -15.57 -9.02 0.20
N CYS A 77 -15.68 -10.13 0.94
CA CYS A 77 -15.45 -11.47 0.43
C CYS A 77 -16.49 -11.84 -0.64
N ARG A 78 -16.01 -12.28 -1.81
CA ARG A 78 -16.89 -12.81 -2.88
C ARG A 78 -17.41 -14.23 -2.58
N LYS A 79 -16.87 -14.92 -1.56
CA LYS A 79 -17.26 -16.28 -1.18
C LYS A 79 -18.31 -16.31 -0.06
N CYS A 80 -18.10 -15.59 1.04
CA CYS A 80 -18.99 -15.63 2.21
C CYS A 80 -19.67 -14.29 2.54
N GLY A 81 -19.31 -13.19 1.87
CA GLY A 81 -19.90 -11.87 2.12
C GLY A 81 -19.28 -11.04 3.26
N ASP A 82 -18.42 -11.65 4.10
CA ASP A 82 -17.69 -10.95 5.18
C ASP A 82 -16.95 -9.72 4.70
N GLN A 83 -16.87 -8.70 5.55
CA GLN A 83 -16.18 -7.45 5.29
C GLN A 83 -15.04 -7.23 6.28
N TRP A 84 -13.92 -6.69 5.79
CA TRP A 84 -12.78 -6.30 6.63
C TRP A 84 -12.01 -5.14 6.02
N MET A 85 -11.13 -4.55 6.82
CA MET A 85 -10.27 -3.45 6.41
C MET A 85 -8.87 -3.97 6.08
N LEU A 86 -8.36 -3.56 4.93
CA LEU A 86 -6.95 -3.67 4.53
C LEU A 86 -6.29 -2.32 4.83
N LYS A 87 -5.18 -2.31 5.56
CA LYS A 87 -4.45 -1.10 5.91
C LYS A 87 -2.94 -1.29 5.90
#